data_AF-A0A3R9JPE0-F1
#
_entry.id   AF-A0A3R9JPE0-F1
#
_cell.length_a   1.000
_cell.length_b   1.000
_cell.length_c   1.000
_cell.angle_alpha   90.00
_cell.angle_beta   90.00
_cell.angle_gamma   90.00
#
_symmetry.space_group_name_H-M   'P 1'
#
loop_
_entity.id
_entity.type
_entity.pdbx_description
1 polymer ?
#
loop_
_entity_poly.entity_id
_entity_poly.type
_entity_poly.pdbx_seq_one_letter_code
_entity_poly.pdbx_strand_id
1 'polypeptide(L)' 'MNDFESLKQASYQLITEYIEKNSADVATNAVIDVIEKLLAAKDMQVEQLATEKATKILNEIANKASE' A
#
# COMPACT_ATOMS: atom_id res chain seq x y z
N MET A 1 11.57 4.36 7.57
CA MET A 1 10.85 4.59 6.30
C MET A 1 9.66 3.63 6.32
N ASN A 2 8.42 4.12 6.17
CA ASN A 2 7.23 3.25 6.18
C ASN A 2 7.35 2.22 5.04
N ASP A 3 7.05 0.94 5.30
CA ASP A 3 7.19 -0.15 4.31
C ASP A 3 6.49 0.17 2.98
N PHE A 4 5.33 0.85 3.05
CA PHE A 4 4.62 1.33 1.87
C PHE A 4 5.39 2.40 1.09
N GLU A 5 6.08 3.33 1.76
CA GLU A 5 6.85 4.37 1.07
C GLU A 5 8.09 3.79 0.35
N SER A 6 8.73 2.77 0.96
CA SER A 6 9.80 2.01 0.30
C SER A 6 9.28 1.28 -0.95
N LEU A 7 8.12 0.62 -0.85
CA LEU A 7 7.46 -0.04 -1.98
C LEU A 7 7.08 0.95 -3.08
N LYS A 8 6.52 2.10 -2.72
CA LYS A 8 6.15 3.17 -3.66
C LYS A 8 7.36 3.69 -4.42
N GLN A 9 8.48 3.95 -3.73
CA GLN A 9 9.69 4.42 -4.39
C GLN A 9 10.25 3.38 -5.38
N ALA A 10 10.31 2.11 -4.99
CA ALA A 10 10.72 1.03 -5.88
C ALA A 10 9.79 0.88 -7.08
N SER A 11 8.48 1.03 -6.87
CA SER A 11 7.47 0.96 -7.94
C SER A 11 7.64 2.09 -8.96
N TYR A 12 7.95 3.31 -8.51
CA TYR A 12 8.23 4.42 -9.41
C TYR A 12 9.49 4.20 -10.25
N GLN A 13 10.55 3.68 -9.64
CA GLN A 13 11.75 3.30 -10.41
C GLN A 13 11.43 2.25 -11.46
N LEU A 14 10.67 1.23 -11.11
CA LEU A 14 10.27 0.17 -12.03
C LEU A 14 9.38 0.68 -13.18
N ILE A 15 8.44 1.59 -12.90
CA ILE A 15 7.61 2.24 -13.93
C ILE A 15 8.49 3.00 -14.92
N THR A 16 9.43 3.81 -14.42
CA THR A 16 10.39 4.53 -15.26
C THR A 16 11.18 3.57 -16.14
N GLU A 17 11.69 2.48 -15.57
CA GLU A 17 12.42 1.47 -16.36
C GLU A 17 11.56 0.81 -17.44
N TYR A 18 10.28 0.52 -17.16
CA TYR A 18 9.39 -0.04 -18.17
C TYR A 18 9.15 0.93 -19.33
N ILE A 19 8.93 2.21 -19.02
CA ILE A 19 8.71 3.26 -20.02
C ILE A 19 9.96 3.49 -20.88
N GLU A 20 11.16 3.48 -20.28
CA GLU A 20 12.41 3.76 -20.99
C GLU A 20 12.88 2.60 -21.87
N LYS A 21 12.60 1.35 -21.47
CA LYS A 21 13.20 0.16 -22.09
C LYS A 21 12.29 -0.61 -23.03
N ASN A 22 11.00 -0.25 -23.14
CA ASN A 22 10.02 -1.04 -23.88
C ASN A 22 9.21 -0.18 -24.87
N SER A 23 8.57 -0.84 -25.84
CA SER A 23 7.57 -0.18 -26.69
C SER A 23 6.34 0.21 -25.87
N ALA A 24 5.57 1.19 -26.38
CA ALA A 24 4.38 1.69 -25.70
C ALA A 24 3.41 0.58 -25.28
N ASP A 25 3.12 -0.37 -26.18
CA ASP A 25 2.17 -1.47 -25.89
C ASP A 25 2.64 -2.37 -24.73
N VAL A 26 3.94 -2.65 -24.64
CA VAL A 26 4.50 -3.47 -23.56
C VAL A 26 4.58 -2.67 -22.27
N ALA A 27 5.04 -1.42 -22.35
CA ALA A 27 5.16 -0.53 -21.21
C ALA A 27 3.80 -0.24 -20.57
N THR A 28 2.74 0.00 -21.36
CA THR A 28 1.40 0.29 -20.84
C THR A 28 0.89 -0.84 -19.96
N ASN A 29 0.93 -2.09 -20.43
CA ASN A 29 0.45 -3.23 -19.64
C ASN A 29 1.30 -3.42 -18.37
N ALA A 30 2.62 -3.35 -18.49
CA ALA A 30 3.51 -3.50 -17.33
C ALA A 30 3.33 -2.39 -16.28
N VAL A 31 3.11 -1.15 -16.71
CA VAL A 31 2.87 -0.03 -15.79
C VAL A 31 1.51 -0.16 -15.09
N ILE A 32 0.46 -0.61 -15.80
CA ILE A 32 -0.84 -0.88 -15.20
C ILE A 32 -0.69 -1.93 -14.08
N ASP A 33 -0.01 -3.04 -14.35
CA ASP A 33 0.22 -4.09 -13.34
C ASP A 33 0.93 -3.58 -12.08
N VAL A 34 1.93 -2.70 -12.24
CA VAL A 34 2.65 -2.10 -11.11
C VAL A 34 1.74 -1.17 -10.31
N ILE A 35 0.92 -0.37 -10.98
CA ILE A 35 -0.03 0.54 -10.33
C ILE A 35 -1.10 -0.25 -9.56
N GLU A 36 -1.66 -1.30 -10.15
CA GLU A 36 -2.67 -2.14 -9.49
C GLU A 36 -2.12 -2.79 -8.21
N LYS A 37 -0.89 -3.31 -8.26
CA LYS A 37 -0.21 -3.86 -7.07
C LYS A 37 0.04 -2.80 -6.00
N LEU A 38 0.40 -1.58 -6.41
CA LEU A 38 0.63 -0.48 -5.46
C LEU A 38 -0.66 -0.03 -4.78
N LEU A 39 -1.78 0.00 -5.52
CA LEU A 39 -3.11 0.29 -4.98
C LEU A 39 -3.53 -0.78 -3.97
N ALA A 40 -3.42 -2.06 -4.33
CA ALA A 40 -3.75 -3.16 -3.42
C ALA A 40 -2.92 -3.11 -2.12
N ALA A 41 -1.61 -2.83 -2.21
CA ALA A 41 -0.77 -2.66 -1.04
C ALA A 41 -1.20 -1.47 -0.17
N LYS A 42 -1.70 -0.38 -0.77
CA LYS A 42 -2.21 0.77 -0.02
C LYS A 42 -3.50 0.43 0.72
N ASP A 43 -4.42 -0.28 0.07
CA ASP A 43 -5.69 -0.70 0.66
C ASP A 43 -5.45 -1.59 1.88
N MET A 44 -4.53 -2.56 1.76
CA MET A 44 -4.12 -3.41 2.88
C MET A 44 -3.55 -2.60 4.06
N GLN A 45 -2.72 -1.58 3.80
CA GLN A 45 -2.19 -0.72 4.85
C GLN A 45 -3.32 0.06 5.56
N VAL A 46 -4.30 0.57 4.80
CA VAL A 46 -5.43 1.31 5.36
C VAL A 46 -6.29 0.40 6.24
N GLU A 47 -6.55 -0.83 5.80
CA GLU A 47 -7.32 -1.82 6.55
C GLU A 47 -6.62 -2.22 7.86
N GLN A 48 -5.29 -2.42 7.83
CA GLN A 48 -4.50 -2.68 9.03
C GLN A 48 -4.60 -1.53 10.03
N LEU A 49 -4.41 -0.30 9.59
CA LEU A 49 -4.53 0.88 10.45
C LEU A 49 -5.93 1.04 11.05
N ALA A 50 -6.98 0.75 10.27
CA ALA A 50 -8.36 0.77 10.76
C ALA A 50 -8.57 -0.30 11.84
N THR A 51 -8.04 -1.50 11.62
CA THR A 51 -8.11 -2.64 12.56
C THR A 51 -7.36 -2.36 13.86
N GLU A 52 -6.15 -1.81 13.78
CA GLU A 52 -5.36 -1.39 14.95
C GLU A 52 -6.11 -0.34 15.76
N LYS A 53 -6.69 0.66 15.08
CA LYS A 53 -7.47 1.71 15.73
C LYS A 53 -8.73 1.16 16.41
N ALA A 54 -9.47 0.29 15.75
CA ALA A 54 -10.64 -0.36 16.32
C ALA A 54 -10.27 -1.20 17.56
N THR A 55 -9.20 -1.98 17.47
CA THR A 55 -8.68 -2.79 18.59
C THR A 55 -8.32 -1.93 19.79
N LYS A 56 -7.64 -0.79 19.56
CA LYS A 56 -7.30 0.16 20.62
C LYS A 56 -8.54 0.69 21.33
N ILE A 57 -9.56 1.11 20.57
CA ILE A 57 -10.83 1.62 21.12
C ILE A 57 -11.53 0.54 21.96
N LEU A 58 -11.59 -0.70 21.47
CA LEU A 58 -12.20 -1.82 22.21
C LEU A 58 -11.50 -2.08 23.55
N ASN A 59 -10.16 -2.08 23.56
CA ASN A 59 -9.38 -2.24 24.78
C ASN A 59 -9.59 -1.09 25.78
N GLU A 60 -9.68 0.15 25.29
CA GLU A 60 -9.99 1.32 26.13
C GLU A 60 -11.38 1.21 26.78
N ILE A 61 -12.38 0.70 26.04
CA ILE A 61 -13.74 0.46 26.58
C ILE A 61 -13.71 -0.65 27.62
N ALA A 62 -13.06 -1.78 27.34
CA ALA A 62 -12.97 -2.91 28.27
C ALA A 62 -12.28 -2.54 29.58
N ASN A 63 -11.21 -1.75 29.51
CA ASN A 63 -10.50 -1.25 30.70
C ASN A 63 -11.40 -0.34 31.54
N LYS A 64 -12.11 0.61 30.92
CA LYS A 64 -13.06 1.49 31.63
C LYS A 64 -14.23 0.75 32.27
N ALA A 65 -14.68 -0.35 31.66
CA ALA A 65 -15.74 -1.18 32.24
C ALA A 65 -15.27 -2.07 33.40
N SER A 66 -13.95 -2.19 33.59
CA SER A 66 -13.33 -2.97 34.66
C SER A 66 -12.90 -2.11 35.87
N GLU A 67 -13.08 -0.79 35.80
CA GLU A 67 -12.94 0.19 36.89
C GLU A 67 -14.29 0.47 37.56
#